data_AF-A0A975M1B3-F1
#
_entry.id   AF-A0A975M1B3-F1
#
_cell.length_a   1.000
_cell.length_b   1.000
_cell.length_c   1.000
_cell.angle_alpha   90.00
_cell.angle_beta   90.00
_cell.angle_gamma   90.00
#
_symmetry.space_group_name_H-M   'P 1'
#
loop_
_entity.id
_entity.type
_entity.pdbx_description
1 polymer ?
#
loop_
_entity_poly.entity_id
_entity_poly.type
_entity_poly.pdbx_seq_one_letter_code
_entity_poly.pdbx_strand_id
1 'polypeptide(L)'
;MKKFFGLLVVLALTFTLASCVSGEVLEDTSHDYFATGNFAGWDAVTSSDDYKMEAIARNDERIDSIVKETKDAEAIYILEITLPSEAAGWDVTYTIDGTETVFDGNLTVKVIQTDVDSEVPNYWAQSPESLEVKNLTPDTLYVPSFVETSEDGSGTWNDNPVALKAGTYDFVFVVFDGYKGMALIEK
;
A
#
# COMPACT_ATOMS: atom_id res chain seq x y z
N MET A 1 -54.19 -43.49 27.89
CA MET A 1 -54.28 -43.74 26.44
C MET A 1 -53.58 -42.60 25.72
N LYS A 2 -52.58 -42.92 24.88
CA LYS A 2 -52.07 -42.18 23.71
C LYS A 2 -51.65 -40.70 23.93
N LYS A 3 -50.53 -40.15 23.49
CA LYS A 3 -49.29 -40.50 22.74
C LYS A 3 -48.74 -39.10 22.31
N PHE A 4 -47.48 -39.03 21.85
CA PHE A 4 -46.79 -37.89 21.21
C PHE A 4 -46.16 -36.89 22.20
N PHE A 5 -44.88 -37.00 22.57
CA PHE A 5 -43.65 -36.99 21.74
C PHE A 5 -43.61 -35.80 20.77
N GLY A 6 -42.97 -34.72 21.23
CA GLY A 6 -42.55 -33.58 20.41
C GLY A 6 -41.16 -33.17 20.88
N LEU A 7 -40.14 -33.88 20.38
CA LEU A 7 -38.74 -33.53 20.53
C LEU A 7 -38.48 -32.31 19.64
N LEU A 8 -38.34 -31.13 20.25
CA LEU A 8 -38.04 -29.90 19.52
C LEU A 8 -36.52 -29.76 19.44
N VAL A 9 -35.94 -30.29 18.37
CA VAL A 9 -34.54 -30.06 18.00
C VAL A 9 -34.46 -28.64 17.42
N VAL A 10 -34.01 -27.69 18.23
CA VAL A 10 -33.63 -26.35 17.72
C VAL A 10 -32.24 -26.49 17.10
N LEU A 11 -32.20 -26.82 15.82
CA LEU A 11 -31.02 -26.67 14.98
C LEU A 11 -31.03 -25.23 14.45
N ALA A 12 -30.54 -24.27 15.24
CA ALA A 12 -30.31 -22.92 14.75
C ALA A 12 -28.88 -22.85 14.22
N LEU A 13 -28.79 -22.75 12.89
CA LEU A 13 -27.56 -22.63 12.11
C LEU A 13 -26.65 -21.55 12.70
N THR A 14 -25.44 -21.94 13.09
CA THR A 14 -24.30 -21.03 13.12
C THR A 14 -24.00 -20.66 11.67
N PHE A 15 -24.62 -19.59 11.16
CA PHE A 15 -24.04 -18.84 10.06
C PHE A 15 -22.73 -18.26 10.58
N THR A 16 -21.65 -19.04 10.47
CA THR A 16 -20.33 -18.44 10.32
C THR A 16 -20.44 -17.61 9.05
N LEU A 17 -20.66 -16.31 9.21
CA LEU A 17 -20.35 -15.31 8.20
C LEU A 17 -18.86 -15.47 7.93
N ALA A 18 -18.52 -16.43 7.06
CA ALA A 18 -17.34 -16.29 6.24
C ALA A 18 -17.58 -14.98 5.51
N SER A 19 -16.97 -13.91 6.01
CA SER A 19 -16.88 -12.64 5.31
C SER A 19 -16.18 -12.98 4.00
N CYS A 20 -16.94 -13.35 2.97
CA CYS A 20 -16.42 -13.52 1.63
C CYS A 20 -15.77 -12.19 1.28
N VAL A 21 -14.45 -12.21 1.11
CA VAL A 21 -13.72 -11.07 0.59
C VAL A 21 -14.32 -10.76 -0.77
N SER A 22 -14.75 -9.51 -0.98
CA SER A 22 -15.44 -9.11 -2.21
C SER A 22 -14.54 -9.31 -3.42
N GLY A 23 -15.12 -9.78 -4.53
CA GLY A 23 -14.48 -9.82 -5.85
C GLY A 23 -14.75 -8.58 -6.71
N GLU A 24 -15.40 -7.56 -6.13
CA GLU A 24 -15.55 -6.26 -6.75
C GLU A 24 -14.21 -5.51 -6.72
N VAL A 25 -13.82 -4.96 -7.88
CA VAL A 25 -12.65 -4.08 -7.98
C VAL A 25 -12.93 -2.80 -7.20
N LEU A 26 -12.00 -2.41 -6.34
CA LEU A 26 -12.09 -1.20 -5.54
C LEU A 26 -11.25 -0.11 -6.20
N GLU A 27 -11.90 0.92 -6.73
CA GLU A 27 -11.29 1.95 -7.55
C GLU A 27 -11.80 3.34 -7.18
N ASP A 28 -10.90 4.31 -7.11
CA ASP A 28 -11.23 5.73 -7.21
C ASP A 28 -11.31 6.13 -8.69
N THR A 29 -12.53 6.30 -9.18
CA THR A 29 -12.80 6.67 -10.58
C THR A 29 -12.44 8.12 -10.94
N SER A 30 -11.99 8.93 -9.99
CA SER A 30 -11.64 10.33 -10.21
C SER A 30 -10.14 10.55 -10.40
N HIS A 31 -9.31 9.57 -10.01
CA HIS A 31 -7.87 9.72 -9.98
C HIS A 31 -7.12 8.52 -10.55
N ASP A 32 -5.97 8.79 -11.16
CA ASP A 32 -4.98 7.77 -11.52
C ASP A 32 -3.85 7.76 -10.50
N TYR A 33 -3.30 6.57 -10.23
CA TYR A 33 -2.16 6.39 -9.32
C TYR A 33 -0.98 5.77 -10.05
N PHE A 34 0.22 6.27 -9.75
CA PHE A 34 1.46 5.81 -10.38
C PHE A 34 2.49 5.46 -9.32
N ALA A 35 3.14 4.31 -9.50
CA ALA A 35 4.31 3.94 -8.73
C ALA A 35 5.52 4.74 -9.22
N THR A 36 6.30 5.30 -8.31
CA THR A 36 7.49 6.04 -8.69
C THR A 36 8.62 5.90 -7.67
N GLY A 37 9.78 6.42 -8.03
CA GLY A 37 11.01 6.39 -7.24
C GLY A 37 12.18 6.77 -8.15
N ASN A 38 13.40 6.62 -7.63
CA ASN A 38 14.59 6.84 -8.44
C ASN A 38 14.65 5.90 -9.67
N PHE A 39 14.15 4.66 -9.51
CA PHE A 39 14.09 3.66 -10.59
C PHE A 39 13.22 4.08 -11.78
N ALA A 40 12.22 4.94 -11.55
CA ALA A 40 11.22 5.34 -12.54
C ALA A 40 11.37 6.79 -13.01
N GLY A 41 12.31 7.56 -12.45
CA GLY A 41 12.51 8.96 -12.80
C GLY A 41 11.50 9.92 -12.18
N TRP A 42 10.91 9.56 -11.04
CA TRP A 42 10.04 10.44 -10.24
C TRP A 42 8.75 10.89 -10.96
N ASP A 43 8.56 12.18 -11.17
CA ASP A 43 7.33 12.74 -11.76
C ASP A 43 7.18 12.43 -13.25
N ALA A 44 8.25 12.00 -13.93
CA ALA A 44 8.21 11.60 -15.33
C ALA A 44 7.22 10.45 -15.62
N VAL A 45 6.84 9.69 -14.59
CA VAL A 45 5.97 8.52 -14.74
C VAL A 45 4.54 8.83 -15.18
N THR A 46 4.01 10.04 -14.93
CA THR A 46 2.61 10.37 -15.26
C THR A 46 2.34 10.46 -16.76
N SER A 47 3.40 10.52 -17.58
CA SER A 47 3.32 10.52 -19.04
C SER A 47 3.41 9.12 -19.66
N SER A 48 3.49 8.07 -18.84
CA SER A 48 3.62 6.68 -19.26
C SER A 48 2.68 5.74 -18.50
N ASP A 49 2.09 4.79 -19.22
CA ASP A 49 1.30 3.72 -18.60
C ASP A 49 2.17 2.65 -17.91
N ASP A 50 3.47 2.62 -18.16
CA ASP A 50 4.40 1.60 -17.61
C ASP A 50 4.43 1.58 -16.08
N TYR A 51 4.09 2.71 -15.46
CA TYR A 51 4.10 2.92 -14.02
C TYR A 51 2.72 3.22 -13.44
N LYS A 52 1.67 3.19 -14.27
CA LYS A 52 0.29 3.36 -13.84
C LYS A 52 -0.16 2.11 -13.10
N MET A 53 -0.66 2.28 -11.89
CA MET A 53 -1.08 1.16 -11.04
C MET A 53 -2.47 0.65 -11.46
N GLU A 54 -2.66 -0.65 -11.40
CA GLU A 54 -3.91 -1.35 -11.71
C GLU A 54 -4.82 -1.38 -10.48
N ALA A 55 -6.09 -0.98 -10.61
CA ALA A 55 -7.09 -1.17 -9.57
C ALA A 55 -7.49 -2.65 -9.44
N ILE A 56 -7.56 -3.17 -8.22
CA ILE A 56 -7.83 -4.58 -7.95
C ILE A 56 -8.94 -4.80 -6.93
N ALA A 57 -9.45 -6.04 -6.91
CA ALA A 57 -10.37 -6.50 -5.89
C ALA A 57 -9.62 -6.92 -4.63
N ARG A 58 -10.32 -6.94 -3.49
CA ARG A 58 -9.72 -7.40 -2.22
C ARG A 58 -9.33 -8.88 -2.22
N ASN A 59 -9.91 -9.69 -3.09
CA ASN A 59 -9.63 -11.11 -3.20
C ASN A 59 -8.56 -11.44 -4.26
N ASP A 60 -7.84 -10.44 -4.77
CA ASP A 60 -6.69 -10.65 -5.65
C ASP A 60 -5.60 -11.42 -4.89
N GLU A 61 -5.14 -12.54 -5.47
CA GLU A 61 -4.18 -13.45 -4.82
C GLU A 61 -2.83 -12.77 -4.52
N ARG A 62 -2.47 -11.72 -5.27
CA ARG A 62 -1.22 -10.96 -5.09
C ARG A 62 -1.16 -10.26 -3.74
N ILE A 63 -2.31 -9.97 -3.11
CA ILE A 63 -2.39 -9.27 -1.82
C ILE A 63 -2.84 -10.17 -0.67
N ASP A 64 -2.83 -11.50 -0.84
CA ASP A 64 -3.29 -12.46 0.18
C ASP A 64 -2.61 -12.29 1.54
N SER A 65 -1.33 -11.86 1.54
CA SER A 65 -0.54 -11.63 2.75
C SER A 65 -1.03 -10.43 3.58
N ILE A 66 -1.71 -9.47 2.95
CA ILE A 66 -2.21 -8.22 3.57
C ILE A 66 -3.75 -8.08 3.49
N VAL A 67 -4.48 -9.12 3.08
CA VAL A 67 -5.92 -9.05 2.82
C VAL A 67 -6.75 -8.66 4.03
N LYS A 68 -6.25 -8.91 5.25
CA LYS A 68 -6.93 -8.55 6.50
C LYS A 68 -6.82 -7.05 6.77
N GLU A 69 -5.69 -6.47 6.41
CA GLU A 69 -5.32 -5.07 6.57
C GLU A 69 -6.12 -4.19 5.60
N THR A 70 -6.57 -4.75 4.46
CA THR A 70 -7.39 -4.04 3.46
C THR A 70 -8.90 -4.08 3.73
N LYS A 71 -9.34 -4.51 4.92
CA LYS A 71 -10.76 -4.79 5.20
C LYS A 71 -11.72 -3.66 4.82
N ASP A 72 -11.34 -2.44 5.17
CA ASP A 72 -12.16 -1.24 5.02
C ASP A 72 -11.63 -0.33 3.91
N ALA A 73 -10.90 -0.90 2.94
CA ALA A 73 -10.37 -0.16 1.79
C ALA A 73 -11.51 0.37 0.90
N GLU A 74 -11.35 1.59 0.41
CA GLU A 74 -12.20 2.23 -0.59
C GLU A 74 -11.66 1.98 -2.02
N ALA A 75 -10.33 1.94 -2.16
CA ALA A 75 -9.65 1.58 -3.41
C ALA A 75 -8.35 0.82 -3.13
N ILE A 76 -7.95 -0.07 -4.04
CA ILE A 76 -6.70 -0.83 -3.96
C ILE A 76 -6.04 -0.85 -5.32
N TYR A 77 -4.77 -0.45 -5.36
CA TYR A 77 -3.98 -0.39 -6.58
C TYR A 77 -2.71 -1.21 -6.43
N ILE A 78 -2.27 -1.82 -7.52
CA ILE A 78 -1.07 -2.66 -7.56
C ILE A 78 -0.24 -2.39 -8.82
N LEU A 79 1.08 -2.46 -8.69
CA LEU A 79 2.00 -2.57 -9.83
C LEU A 79 3.19 -3.44 -9.45
N GLU A 80 3.63 -4.31 -10.36
CA GLU A 80 4.92 -4.98 -10.20
C GLU A 80 6.06 -4.00 -10.50
N ILE A 81 6.96 -3.80 -9.55
CA ILE A 81 8.15 -2.96 -9.70
C ILE A 81 9.42 -3.77 -9.46
N THR A 82 10.53 -3.35 -10.06
CA THR A 82 11.85 -3.89 -9.77
C THR A 82 12.76 -2.77 -9.28
N LEU A 83 13.27 -2.92 -8.06
CA LEU A 83 14.22 -2.01 -7.45
C LEU A 83 15.63 -2.53 -7.69
N PRO A 84 16.48 -1.79 -8.42
CA PRO A 84 17.81 -2.24 -8.79
C PRO A 84 18.74 -2.32 -7.56
N SER A 85 19.77 -3.17 -7.67
CA SER A 85 20.81 -3.33 -6.64
C SER A 85 22.01 -2.40 -6.85
N GLU A 86 22.09 -1.81 -8.04
CA GLU A 86 23.07 -0.82 -8.43
C GLU A 86 22.88 0.45 -7.62
N ALA A 87 23.98 1.14 -7.30
CA ALA A 87 23.90 2.36 -6.52
C ALA A 87 23.28 3.50 -7.32
N ALA A 88 22.33 4.23 -6.72
CA ALA A 88 21.76 5.44 -7.30
C ALA A 88 22.75 6.62 -7.32
N GLY A 89 23.82 6.53 -6.52
CA GLY A 89 24.80 7.60 -6.32
C GLY A 89 24.42 8.61 -5.23
N TRP A 90 23.36 8.31 -4.46
CA TRP A 90 22.91 9.05 -3.29
C TRP A 90 22.18 8.09 -2.34
N ASP A 91 22.12 8.46 -1.07
CA ASP A 91 21.53 7.64 0.00
C ASP A 91 20.46 8.41 0.76
N VAL A 92 19.55 7.69 1.41
CA VAL A 92 18.70 8.19 2.50
C VAL A 92 19.09 7.50 3.80
N THR A 93 18.89 8.18 4.93
CA THR A 93 19.19 7.63 6.25
C THR A 93 18.00 7.82 7.16
N TYR A 94 17.60 6.75 7.83
CA TYR A 94 16.53 6.77 8.85
C TYR A 94 17.01 6.09 10.13
N THR A 95 16.58 6.61 11.26
CA THR A 95 16.68 5.92 12.55
C THR A 95 15.49 4.99 12.71
N ILE A 96 15.71 3.68 12.61
CA ILE A 96 14.69 2.65 12.75
C ILE A 96 15.00 1.87 14.02
N ASP A 97 14.04 1.84 14.95
CA ASP A 97 14.20 1.19 16.26
C ASP A 97 15.49 1.62 17.00
N GLY A 98 15.83 2.91 16.90
CA GLY A 98 17.02 3.50 17.52
C GLY A 98 18.34 3.23 16.79
N THR A 99 18.29 2.63 15.60
CA THR A 99 19.47 2.34 14.76
C THR A 99 19.45 3.17 13.47
N GLU A 100 20.48 3.97 13.24
CA GLU A 100 20.68 4.63 11.95
C GLU A 100 20.93 3.59 10.86
N THR A 101 20.05 3.59 9.88
CA THR A 101 20.09 2.68 8.73
C THR A 101 20.17 3.52 7.46
N VAL A 102 21.18 3.22 6.64
CA VAL A 102 21.43 3.90 5.37
C VAL A 102 20.88 3.01 4.25
N PHE A 103 20.08 3.61 3.37
CA PHE A 103 19.50 2.95 2.20
C PHE A 103 19.97 3.67 0.94
N ASP A 104 20.27 2.90 -0.10
CA ASP A 104 20.55 3.48 -1.42
C ASP A 104 19.28 4.12 -2.01
N GLY A 105 19.45 5.23 -2.71
CA GLY A 105 18.35 5.98 -3.33
C GLY A 105 17.49 5.15 -4.30
N ASN A 106 18.01 4.07 -4.90
CA ASN A 106 17.24 3.18 -5.75
C ASN A 106 16.20 2.34 -5.00
N LEU A 107 16.29 2.27 -3.67
CA LEU A 107 15.31 1.60 -2.84
C LEU A 107 14.13 2.50 -2.48
N THR A 108 14.17 3.78 -2.84
CA THR A 108 13.07 4.72 -2.58
C THR A 108 11.88 4.45 -3.48
N VAL A 109 10.69 4.48 -2.88
CA VAL A 109 9.41 4.33 -3.56
C VAL A 109 8.43 5.40 -3.09
N LYS A 110 7.60 5.89 -4.01
CA LYS A 110 6.46 6.76 -3.74
C LYS A 110 5.29 6.38 -4.64
N VAL A 111 4.11 6.84 -4.27
CA VAL A 111 2.94 6.83 -5.16
C VAL A 111 2.58 8.27 -5.45
N ILE A 112 2.32 8.59 -6.71
CA ILE A 112 1.77 9.89 -7.09
C ILE A 112 0.37 9.71 -7.66
N GLN A 113 -0.41 10.78 -7.55
CA GLN A 113 -1.79 10.82 -8.01
C GLN A 113 -1.95 11.94 -9.03
N THR A 114 -2.77 11.71 -10.05
CA THR A 114 -3.28 12.73 -10.97
C THR A 114 -4.80 12.68 -11.01
N ASP A 115 -5.45 13.74 -11.48
CA ASP A 115 -6.83 13.63 -11.95
C ASP A 115 -6.87 12.75 -13.20
N VAL A 116 -7.95 12.00 -13.41
CA VAL A 116 -8.16 11.27 -14.68
C VAL A 116 -8.05 12.22 -15.88
N ASP A 117 -7.38 11.77 -16.94
CA ASP A 117 -7.04 12.54 -18.15
C ASP A 117 -6.04 13.70 -17.92
N SER A 118 -5.37 13.77 -16.77
CA SER A 118 -4.30 14.71 -16.46
C SER A 118 -2.97 13.99 -16.26
N GLU A 119 -1.90 14.58 -16.78
CA GLU A 119 -0.52 14.15 -16.52
C GLU A 119 0.14 14.97 -15.39
N VAL A 120 -0.59 15.91 -14.77
CA VAL A 120 -0.04 16.80 -13.73
C VAL A 120 -0.26 16.16 -12.35
N PRO A 121 0.80 15.81 -11.60
CA PRO A 121 0.66 15.31 -10.24
C PRO A 121 -0.05 16.34 -9.35
N ASN A 122 -1.07 15.89 -8.63
CA ASN A 122 -1.79 16.69 -7.64
C ASN A 122 -1.61 16.18 -6.20
N TYR A 123 -0.94 15.04 -6.02
CA TYR A 123 -0.64 14.45 -4.72
C TYR A 123 0.60 13.53 -4.77
N TRP A 124 1.31 13.41 -3.65
CA TRP A 124 2.45 12.51 -3.45
C TRP A 124 2.30 11.77 -2.12
N ALA A 125 2.41 10.44 -2.14
CA ALA A 125 2.48 9.61 -0.93
C ALA A 125 3.95 9.41 -0.52
N GLN A 126 4.44 9.92 0.60
CA GLN A 126 3.80 10.83 1.57
C GLN A 126 4.09 12.32 1.29
N SER A 127 3.14 13.15 1.69
CA SER A 127 3.19 14.62 1.79
C SER A 127 2.23 15.09 2.90
N PRO A 128 2.30 16.34 3.42
CA PRO A 128 1.37 16.82 4.44
C PRO A 128 -0.11 16.65 4.05
N GLU A 129 -0.40 16.82 2.77
CA GLU A 129 -1.73 16.71 2.18
C GLU A 129 -2.15 15.25 1.95
N SER A 130 -1.20 14.30 2.05
CA SER A 130 -1.45 12.90 1.70
C SER A 130 -2.25 12.13 2.74
N LEU A 131 -2.41 12.73 3.94
CA LEU A 131 -2.72 12.01 5.18
C LEU A 131 -1.63 10.99 5.53
N GLU A 132 -1.77 10.37 6.69
CA GLU A 132 -0.85 9.32 7.14
C GLU A 132 -0.86 8.13 6.17
N VAL A 133 0.32 7.69 5.76
CA VAL A 133 0.52 6.44 5.03
C VAL A 133 0.97 5.36 6.03
N LYS A 134 0.15 4.33 6.21
CA LYS A 134 0.48 3.18 7.06
C LYS A 134 1.25 2.13 6.28
N ASN A 135 2.28 1.58 6.91
CA ASN A 135 3.04 0.46 6.39
C ASN A 135 2.28 -0.85 6.61
N LEU A 136 1.96 -1.57 5.53
CA LEU A 136 1.26 -2.85 5.58
C LEU A 136 2.22 -4.05 5.51
N THR A 137 3.50 -3.82 5.20
CA THR A 137 4.54 -4.86 5.11
C THR A 137 5.85 -4.38 5.77
N PRO A 138 5.89 -4.25 7.10
CA PRO A 138 7.06 -3.73 7.81
C PRO A 138 8.33 -4.59 7.66
N ASP A 139 8.20 -5.84 7.23
CA ASP A 139 9.33 -6.74 6.99
C ASP A 139 10.07 -6.46 5.67
N THR A 140 9.48 -5.65 4.77
CA THR A 140 10.01 -5.38 3.42
C THR A 140 10.05 -3.88 3.07
N LEU A 141 9.23 -3.08 3.73
CA LEU A 141 9.10 -1.64 3.50
C LEU A 141 9.35 -0.90 4.82
N TYR A 142 9.98 0.26 4.75
CA TYR A 142 9.95 1.28 5.78
C TYR A 142 9.19 2.50 5.28
N VAL A 143 8.25 3.00 6.08
CA VAL A 143 7.51 4.24 5.81
C VAL A 143 7.87 5.23 6.92
N PRO A 144 8.45 6.41 6.60
CA PRO A 144 8.83 7.39 7.60
C PRO A 144 7.65 7.93 8.40
N SER A 145 7.90 8.40 9.62
CA SER A 145 6.88 8.96 10.51
C SER A 145 6.10 10.11 9.86
N PHE A 146 4.77 10.14 10.07
CA PHE A 146 3.92 11.22 9.57
C PHE A 146 3.92 12.44 10.50
N VAL A 147 5.05 13.14 10.54
CA VAL A 147 5.28 14.35 11.36
C VAL A 147 6.01 15.42 10.53
N GLU A 148 5.84 16.69 10.91
CA GLU A 148 6.54 17.81 10.25
C GLU A 148 8.05 17.76 10.47
N THR A 149 8.44 17.46 11.70
CA THR A 149 9.82 17.39 12.15
C THR A 149 10.01 16.13 12.98
N SER A 150 11.07 15.39 12.71
CA SER A 150 11.48 14.22 13.50
C SER A 150 12.72 14.55 14.32
N GLU A 151 12.60 14.41 15.64
CA GLU A 151 13.72 14.61 16.58
C GLU A 151 14.62 13.36 16.68
N ASP A 152 14.07 12.18 16.37
CA ASP A 152 14.74 10.89 16.47
C ASP A 152 15.40 10.42 15.17
N GLY A 153 15.15 11.10 14.05
CA GLY A 153 15.64 10.74 12.73
C GLY A 153 14.82 9.65 12.03
N SER A 154 13.62 9.32 12.51
CA SER A 154 12.67 8.40 11.84
C SER A 154 12.11 8.96 10.52
N GLY A 155 12.47 10.19 10.16
CA GLY A 155 11.99 10.89 8.97
C GLY A 155 10.63 11.55 9.19
N THR A 156 10.12 12.17 8.13
CA THR A 156 9.00 13.11 8.16
C THR A 156 7.99 12.80 7.05
N TRP A 157 6.85 13.48 7.07
CA TRP A 157 5.81 13.32 6.04
C TRP A 157 6.24 13.68 4.62
N ASN A 158 7.45 14.22 4.41
CA ASN A 158 7.97 14.55 3.07
C ASN A 158 9.00 13.54 2.57
N ASP A 159 9.53 12.72 3.47
CA ASP A 159 10.58 11.76 3.17
C ASP A 159 10.05 10.55 2.38
N ASN A 160 10.96 9.85 1.70
CA ASN A 160 10.62 8.72 0.86
C ASN A 160 10.44 7.44 1.69
N PRO A 161 9.33 6.70 1.52
CA PRO A 161 9.32 5.27 1.82
C PRO A 161 10.46 4.54 1.11
N VAL A 162 11.00 3.50 1.76
CA VAL A 162 12.12 2.70 1.22
C VAL A 162 11.88 1.21 1.37
N ALA A 163 12.17 0.47 0.32
CA ALA A 163 12.34 -0.97 0.42
C ALA A 163 13.57 -1.29 1.29
N LEU A 164 13.47 -2.33 2.12
CA LEU A 164 14.58 -2.74 2.97
C LEU A 164 15.72 -3.41 2.17
N LYS A 165 15.42 -3.89 0.95
CA LYS A 165 16.37 -4.54 0.03
C LYS A 165 15.96 -4.28 -1.43
N ALA A 166 16.91 -4.48 -2.35
CA ALA A 166 16.63 -4.54 -3.78
C ALA A 166 15.89 -5.84 -4.12
N GLY A 167 15.06 -5.80 -5.16
CA GLY A 167 14.23 -6.95 -5.55
C GLY A 167 13.04 -6.56 -6.42
N THR A 168 12.25 -7.57 -6.77
CA THR A 168 10.96 -7.40 -7.47
C THR A 168 9.83 -7.53 -6.46
N TYR A 169 8.89 -6.59 -6.52
CA TYR A 169 7.80 -6.48 -5.56
C TYR A 169 6.47 -6.24 -6.28
N ASP A 170 5.40 -6.78 -5.75
CA ASP A 170 4.07 -6.18 -5.92
C ASP A 170 4.00 -4.94 -5.02
N PHE A 171 4.00 -3.76 -5.63
CA PHE A 171 3.82 -2.49 -4.94
C PHE A 171 2.34 -2.18 -4.84
N VAL A 172 1.82 -2.17 -3.61
CA VAL A 172 0.39 -1.98 -3.33
C VAL A 172 0.16 -0.64 -2.66
N PHE A 173 -0.84 0.08 -3.16
CA PHE A 173 -1.35 1.30 -2.55
C PHE A 173 -2.83 1.12 -2.19
N VAL A 174 -3.19 1.51 -0.97
CA VAL A 174 -4.55 1.31 -0.45
C VAL A 174 -5.13 2.64 0.02
N VAL A 175 -6.33 2.95 -0.44
CA VAL A 175 -7.07 4.14 -0.01
C VAL A 175 -8.09 3.73 1.06
N PHE A 176 -8.06 4.42 2.20
CA PHE A 176 -9.05 4.29 3.27
C PHE A 176 -9.70 5.65 3.56
N ASP A 177 -10.82 5.63 4.27
CA ASP A 177 -11.40 6.83 4.88
C ASP A 177 -10.42 7.41 5.92
N GLY A 178 -9.86 8.58 5.61
CA GLY A 178 -9.00 9.35 6.52
C GLY A 178 -7.52 8.96 6.58
N TYR A 179 -7.05 7.94 5.85
CA TYR A 179 -5.62 7.60 5.75
C TYR A 179 -5.31 6.76 4.50
N LYS A 180 -4.04 6.42 4.28
CA LYS A 180 -3.58 5.59 3.16
C LYS A 180 -2.73 4.41 3.65
N GLY A 181 -2.59 3.38 2.84
CA GLY A 181 -1.74 2.22 3.10
C GLY A 181 -0.75 1.98 1.98
N MET A 182 0.42 1.48 2.32
CA MET A 182 1.47 1.13 1.35
C MET A 182 2.09 -0.21 1.72
N ALA A 183 2.35 -1.06 0.71
CA ALA A 183 2.95 -2.37 0.89
C ALA A 183 3.93 -2.69 -0.24
N LEU A 184 5.01 -3.41 0.08
CA LEU A 184 5.89 -4.06 -0.89
C LEU A 184 5.86 -5.57 -0.62
N ILE A 185 5.16 -6.33 -1.44
CA ILE A 185 5.06 -7.79 -1.28
C ILE A 185 6.13 -8.42 -2.18
N GLU A 186 7.11 -9.13 -1.59
CA GLU A 186 8.17 -9.82 -2.32
C GLU A 186 7.60 -10.87 -3.28
N LYS A 187 8.18 -10.95 -4.49
CA LYS A 187 7.88 -11.98 -5.50
C LYS A 187 8.79 -13.21 -5.40
#